data_AF-A0A2S5JFG6-F1
#
_entry.id   AF-A0A2S5JFG6-F1
#
_cell.length_a   1.000
_cell.length_b   1.000
_cell.length_c   1.000
_cell.angle_alpha   90.00
_cell.angle_beta   90.00
_cell.angle_gamma   90.00
#
_symmetry.space_group_name_H-M   'P 1'
#
loop_
_entity.id
_entity.type
_entity.pdbx_description
1 polymer ?
#
loop_
_entity_poly.entity_id
_entity_poly.type
_entity_poly.pdbx_seq_one_letter_code
_entity_poly.pdbx_strand_id
1 'polypeptide(L)'
;MTISADLIDRLSTEAGRRLTARARRGRIKALAQISRICVTYTRDGQTRAEEMFDTTPTLGDLYERIGPDAYIVSITMRRRSLRERLRLALLAA
;
A
#
# COMPACT_ATOMS: atom_id res chain seq x y z
N MET A 1 3.37 20.88 46.19
CA MET A 1 2.44 20.95 45.06
C MET A 1 1.84 19.56 44.85
N THR A 2 0.58 19.37 45.22
CA THR A 2 -0.14 18.12 44.98
C THR A 2 -0.65 18.11 43.54
N ILE A 3 -0.13 17.17 42.74
CA ILE A 3 -0.63 16.92 41.39
C ILE A 3 -2.09 16.43 41.53
N SER A 4 -3.04 17.14 40.92
CA SER A 4 -4.46 16.77 40.99
C SER A 4 -4.73 15.53 40.15
N ALA A 5 -5.68 14.70 40.59
CA ALA A 5 -6.08 13.49 39.87
C ALA A 5 -6.54 13.78 38.43
N ASP A 6 -7.18 14.93 38.20
CA ASP A 6 -7.59 15.41 36.87
C ASP A 6 -6.39 15.64 35.93
N LEU A 7 -5.26 16.14 36.45
CA LEU A 7 -4.04 16.31 35.66
C LEU A 7 -3.43 14.95 35.25
N ILE A 8 -3.48 13.95 36.13
CA ILE A 8 -3.00 12.59 35.86
C ILE A 8 -3.84 11.91 34.77
N ASP A 9 -5.16 12.07 34.83
CA ASP A 9 -6.08 11.42 33.91
C ASP A 9 -5.98 12.01 32.48
N ARG A 10 -5.83 13.33 32.39
CA ARG A 10 -5.56 14.03 31.12
C ARG A 10 -4.23 13.61 30.50
N LEU A 11 -3.18 13.51 31.30
CA LEU A 11 -1.85 13.06 30.83
C LEU A 11 -1.88 11.60 30.35
N SER A 12 -2.63 10.74 31.05
CA SER A 12 -2.81 9.33 30.66
C SER A 12 -3.57 9.18 29.35
N THR A 13 -4.64 9.98 29.17
CA THR A 13 -5.41 10.02 27.93
C THR A 13 -4.59 10.55 26.75
N GLU A 14 -3.83 11.62 26.95
CA GLU A 14 -2.93 12.21 25.96
C GLU A 14 -1.83 11.21 25.54
N ALA A 15 -1.25 10.48 26.51
CA ALA A 15 -0.27 9.43 26.24
C ALA A 15 -0.87 8.28 25.41
N GLY A 16 -2.09 7.83 25.74
CA GLY A 16 -2.81 6.83 24.97
C GLY A 16 -3.09 7.26 23.52
N ARG A 17 -3.52 8.51 23.31
CA ARG A 17 -3.70 9.09 21.97
C ARG A 17 -2.41 9.10 21.16
N ARG A 18 -1.29 9.49 21.78
CA ARG A 18 0.03 9.51 21.13
C ARG A 18 0.51 8.12 20.74
N LEU A 19 0.34 7.13 21.61
CA LEU A 19 0.65 5.72 21.31
C LEU A 19 -0.18 5.21 20.13
N THR A 20 -1.48 5.49 20.14
CA THR A 20 -2.40 5.10 19.05
C THR A 20 -2.01 5.74 17.72
N ALA A 21 -1.69 7.04 17.73
CA ALA A 21 -1.24 7.76 16.55
C ALA A 21 0.10 7.21 16.02
N ARG A 22 1.03 6.85 16.92
CA ARG A 22 2.30 6.21 16.55
C ARG A 22 2.07 4.84 15.92
N ALA A 23 1.23 3.99 16.52
CA ALA A 23 0.87 2.69 15.97
C ALA A 23 0.20 2.81 14.60
N ARG A 24 -0.73 3.77 14.43
CA ARG A 24 -1.39 4.06 13.15
C ARG A 24 -0.38 4.48 12.07
N ARG A 25 0.54 5.39 12.39
CA ARG A 25 1.61 5.80 11.46
C ARG A 25 2.52 4.63 11.08
N GLY A 26 2.92 3.82 12.06
CA GLY A 26 3.72 2.61 11.82
C GLY A 26 3.01 1.64 10.89
N ARG A 27 1.72 1.40 11.12
CA ARG A 27 0.88 0.56 10.24
C ARG A 27 0.76 1.13 8.83
N ILE A 28 0.52 2.42 8.67
CA ILE A 28 0.44 3.06 7.33
C ILE A 28 1.76 2.86 6.58
N LYS A 29 2.90 3.09 7.23
CA LYS A 29 4.23 2.89 6.63
C LYS A 29 4.46 1.43 6.22
N ALA A 30 4.13 0.48 7.08
CA ALA A 30 4.25 -0.94 6.78
C ALA A 30 3.32 -1.38 5.65
N LEU A 31 2.09 -0.84 5.60
CA LEU A 31 1.13 -1.12 4.54
C LEU A 31 1.58 -0.54 3.19
N ALA A 32 2.15 0.66 3.19
CA ALA A 32 2.70 1.29 1.98
C ALA A 32 3.85 0.46 1.38
N GLN A 33 4.70 -0.14 2.23
CA GLN A 33 5.82 -0.99 1.80
C GLN A 33 5.40 -2.30 1.13
N ILE A 34 4.14 -2.74 1.32
CA ILE A 34 3.65 -4.03 0.81
C ILE A 34 2.53 -3.86 -0.24
N SER A 35 2.15 -2.62 -0.52
CA SER A 35 1.17 -2.28 -1.54
C SER A 35 1.88 -1.96 -2.85
N ARG A 36 1.38 -2.54 -3.94
CA ARG A 36 1.80 -2.27 -5.31
C ARG A 36 0.65 -1.67 -6.09
N ILE A 37 0.98 -0.96 -7.16
CA ILE A 37 -0.01 -0.43 -8.10
C ILE A 37 -0.31 -1.53 -9.11
N CYS A 38 -1.58 -1.90 -9.20
CA CYS A 38 -2.10 -2.85 -10.17
C CYS A 38 -2.79 -2.07 -11.28
N VAL A 39 -2.27 -2.19 -12.49
CA VAL A 39 -2.89 -1.64 -13.70
C VAL A 39 -3.59 -2.79 -14.41
N THR A 40 -4.91 -2.72 -14.49
CA THR A 40 -5.70 -3.66 -15.29
C THR A 40 -5.93 -3.06 -16.67
N TYR A 41 -5.57 -3.82 -17.69
CA TYR A 41 -5.65 -3.38 -19.08
C TYR A 41 -6.28 -4.46 -19.97
N THR A 42 -6.68 -4.06 -21.17
CA THR A 42 -7.17 -4.94 -22.23
C THR A 42 -6.61 -4.48 -23.57
N ARG A 43 -6.37 -5.41 -24.50
CA ARG A 43 -5.94 -5.10 -25.87
C ARG A 43 -7.04 -5.33 -26.91
N ASP A 44 -8.04 -6.12 -26.55
CA ASP A 44 -9.14 -6.57 -27.41
C ASP A 44 -10.52 -6.06 -26.93
N GLY A 45 -10.57 -5.38 -25.78
CA GLY A 45 -11.81 -4.94 -25.14
C GLY A 45 -12.56 -6.04 -24.40
N GLN A 46 -12.06 -7.28 -24.40
CA GLN A 46 -12.74 -8.45 -23.84
C GLN A 46 -11.91 -9.11 -22.73
N THR A 47 -10.66 -9.41 -23.04
CA THR A 47 -9.72 -10.07 -22.14
C THR A 47 -9.01 -9.04 -21.28
N ARG A 48 -8.99 -9.27 -19.96
CA ARG A 48 -8.29 -8.41 -19.01
C ARG A 48 -6.99 -9.06 -18.57
N ALA A 49 -5.93 -8.28 -18.56
CA ALA A 49 -4.65 -8.60 -17.97
C ALA A 49 -4.31 -7.60 -16.86
N GLU A 50 -3.41 -7.98 -15.97
CA GLU A 50 -2.96 -7.15 -14.87
C GLU A 50 -1.44 -7.03 -14.88
N GLU A 51 -0.94 -5.81 -14.74
CA GLU A 51 0.48 -5.53 -14.59
C GLU A 51 0.73 -4.85 -13.24
N MET A 52 1.72 -5.33 -12.50
CA MET A 52 2.06 -4.83 -11.17
C MET A 52 3.28 -3.90 -11.22
N PHE A 53 3.15 -2.73 -10.60
CA PHE A 53 4.19 -1.73 -10.48
C PHE A 53 4.53 -1.46 -9.01
N ASP A 54 5.82 -1.37 -8.72
CA ASP A 54 6.33 -1.06 -7.37
C ASP A 54 6.13 0.41 -7.00
N THR A 55 6.25 1.30 -7.98
CA THR A 55 6.04 2.74 -7.87
C THR A 55 4.93 3.19 -8.82
N THR A 56 4.47 4.43 -8.69
CA THR A 56 3.50 5.01 -9.63
C THR A 56 4.08 4.99 -11.04
N PRO A 57 3.46 4.25 -11.99
CA PRO A 57 3.98 4.20 -13.35
C PRO A 57 3.76 5.52 -14.05
N THR A 58 4.75 5.92 -14.84
CA THR A 58 4.62 7.00 -15.83
C THR A 58 3.94 6.48 -17.09
N LEU A 59 3.53 7.38 -17.99
CA LEU A 59 3.01 6.97 -19.30
C LEU A 59 4.05 6.18 -20.12
N GLY A 60 5.34 6.49 -19.98
CA GLY A 60 6.43 5.74 -20.61
C GLY A 60 6.52 4.31 -20.09
N ASP A 61 6.46 4.12 -18.76
CA ASP A 61 6.48 2.79 -18.16
C ASP A 61 5.30 1.93 -18.62
N LEU A 62 4.13 2.55 -18.78
CA LEU A 62 2.94 1.88 -19.30
C LEU A 62 3.12 1.50 -20.77
N TYR A 63 3.65 2.41 -21.59
CA TYR A 63 3.95 2.14 -22.99
C TYR A 63 4.94 0.98 -23.15
N GLU A 64 6.03 0.98 -22.38
CA GLU A 64 7.08 -0.03 -22.49
C GLU A 64 6.63 -1.43 -22.02
N ARG A 65 5.92 -1.50 -20.89
CA ARG A 65 5.53 -2.80 -20.31
C ARG A 65 4.21 -3.35 -20.83
N ILE A 66 3.24 -2.47 -21.10
CA ILE A 66 1.88 -2.86 -21.50
C ILE A 66 1.70 -2.75 -23.01
N GLY A 67 2.39 -1.81 -23.67
CA GLY A 67 2.33 -1.56 -25.11
C GLY A 67 1.37 -0.42 -25.50
N PRO A 68 1.55 0.15 -26.70
CA PRO A 68 0.75 1.29 -27.20
C PRO A 68 -0.73 0.97 -27.38
N ASP A 69 -1.06 -0.25 -27.76
CA ASP A 69 -2.41 -0.63 -28.21
C ASP A 69 -3.32 -1.12 -27.06
N ALA A 70 -2.89 -0.91 -25.82
CA ALA A 70 -3.62 -1.35 -24.65
C ALA A 70 -4.51 -0.24 -24.08
N TYR A 71 -5.76 -0.60 -23.80
CA TYR A 71 -6.70 0.23 -23.07
C TYR A 71 -6.59 -0.04 -21.58
N ILE A 72 -6.32 1.01 -20.81
CA ILE A 72 -6.32 0.93 -19.34
C ILE A 72 -7.76 0.95 -18.85
N VAL A 73 -8.14 -0.09 -18.11
CA VAL A 73 -9.48 -0.24 -17.54
C VAL A 73 -9.52 0.31 -16.11
N SER A 74 -8.48 0.05 -15.31
CA SER A 74 -8.42 0.55 -13.95
C SER A 74 -7.00 0.58 -13.41
N ILE A 75 -6.76 1.47 -12.44
CA ILE A 75 -5.53 1.54 -11.67
C ILE A 75 -5.91 1.48 -10.19
N THR A 76 -5.41 0.48 -9.47
CA THR A 76 -5.75 0.26 -8.06
C THR A 76 -4.52 -0.04 -7.22
N MET A 77 -4.56 0.30 -5.92
CA MET A 77 -3.56 -0.16 -4.97
C MET A 77 -3.93 -1.57 -4.51
N ARG A 78 -3.14 -2.58 -4.88
CA ARG A 78 -3.30 -3.94 -4.38
C ARG A 78 -2.22 -4.28 -3.37
N ARG A 79 -2.63 -4.97 -2.31
CA ARG A 79 -1.72 -5.49 -1.29
C ARG A 79 -1.35 -6.91 -1.69
N ARG A 80 -0.06 -7.23 -1.75
CA ARG A 80 0.35 -8.62 -1.91
C ARG A 80 -0.01 -9.40 -0.66
N SER A 81 -0.61 -10.57 -0.86
CA SER A 81 -0.90 -11.47 0.25
C SER A 81 0.41 -11.96 0.89
N LEU A 82 0.39 -12.31 2.17
CA LEU A 82 1.57 -12.85 2.86
C LEU A 82 2.13 -14.07 2.12
N ARG A 83 1.24 -14.94 1.61
CA ARG A 83 1.58 -16.13 0.85
C ARG A 83 2.34 -15.81 -0.43
N GLU A 84 1.89 -14.81 -1.17
CA GLU A 84 2.51 -14.38 -2.42
C GLU A 84 3.88 -13.75 -2.18
N ARG A 85 4.03 -12.94 -1.11
CA ARG A 85 5.33 -12.40 -0.70
C ARG A 85 6.33 -13.50 -0.35
N LEU A 86 5.90 -14.52 0.40
CA LEU A 86 6.75 -15.66 0.76
C LEU A 86 7.18 -16.46 -0.48
N ARG A 87 6.23 -16.71 -1.40
CA ARG A 87 6.53 -17.43 -2.65
C ARG A 87 7.59 -16.70 -3.48
N LEU A 88 7.51 -15.38 -3.60
CA LEU A 88 8.48 -14.61 -4.37
C LEU A 88 9.85 -14.54 -3.68
N ALA A 89 9.89 -14.42 -2.35
CA ALA A 89 11.14 -14.44 -1.60
C ALA A 89 11.89 -15.79 -1.75
N LEU A 90 11.14 -16.90 -1.78
CA LEU A 90 11.69 -18.24 -2.00
C LEU A 90 12.20 -18.45 -3.43
N LEU A 91 11.60 -17.79 -4.43
CA LEU A 91 12.03 -17.88 -5.83
C LEU A 91 13.24 -16.98 -6.15
N ALA A 92 13.57 -16.03 -5.27
CA ALA A 92 14.68 -15.10 -5.43
C ALA A 92 15.93 -15.51 -4.62
N ALA A 93 15.88 -16.64 -3.92
CA ALA A 93 16.97 -17.23 -3.13
C ALA A 93 17.56 -18.44 -3.87
#